data_AF-A0AAU8ALR2-F1
#
_entry.id   AF-A0AAU8ALR2-F1
#
_cell.length_a   1.000
_cell.length_b   1.000
_cell.length_c   1.000
_cell.angle_alpha   90.00
_cell.angle_beta   90.00
_cell.angle_gamma   90.00
#
_symmetry.space_group_name_H-M   'P 1'
#
loop_
_entity.id
_entity.type
_entity.pdbx_description
1 polymer ?
#
loop_
_entity_poly.entity_id
_entity_poly.type
_entity_poly.pdbx_seq_one_letter_code
_entity_poly.pdbx_strand_id
1 'polypeptide(L)'
;MSESLFVLPAAGVTLAEVNRQHLLLVPEKELLFSATPPVAEAWAGFELGIASVRLDAAAVAGGGILSDLIRIGALEPLATTSGPARVGCSETVGLAGVHIGLAFEDEALREVLMPCFAHLSVAPRRADDHIVVQRDGDLIGMARRGEDIDWVAPHEAVPLLKIKMTEVLFDHTQHIMLHAALLERNGRGLLLLGDAGAGKSTLATALEEAGFALLSDDIVLLARTGEVAALPFPVTLKEGSWALLGHRRDEIEGAAEHRRPDALNVRYLGLTSDVGWKSVGWVLKLDRRQDGAASVEELTLSVTFAALLGAAWSGEEAMSPEVFEAMTGCLDGAEAGRLEYSDLPRALEAVSRFCTG
;
A
#
# COMPACT_ATOMS: atom_id res chain seq x y z
N MET A 1 -12.99 -12.14 -33.51
CA MET A 1 -11.69 -11.80 -32.90
C MET A 1 -11.44 -12.87 -31.86
N SER A 2 -10.28 -13.54 -31.89
CA SER A 2 -10.00 -14.61 -30.92
C SER A 2 -9.94 -14.01 -29.52
N GLU A 3 -10.84 -14.40 -28.62
CA GLU A 3 -10.80 -13.94 -27.24
C GLU A 3 -9.49 -14.43 -26.58
N SER A 4 -8.78 -13.48 -25.97
CA SER A 4 -7.55 -13.77 -25.22
C SER A 4 -7.89 -13.81 -23.74
N LEU A 5 -7.50 -14.88 -23.08
CA LEU A 5 -7.65 -15.09 -21.65
C LEU A 5 -6.36 -14.69 -20.95
N PHE A 6 -6.47 -13.90 -19.91
CA PHE A 6 -5.34 -13.54 -19.07
C PHE A 6 -5.26 -14.52 -17.90
N VAL A 7 -4.10 -15.14 -17.69
CA VAL A 7 -3.91 -16.19 -16.69
C VAL A 7 -2.72 -15.90 -15.81
N LEU A 8 -2.76 -16.49 -14.63
CA LEU A 8 -1.75 -16.40 -13.59
C LEU A 8 -1.64 -17.74 -12.84
N PRO A 9 -0.53 -18.01 -12.14
CA PRO A 9 -0.43 -19.14 -11.23
C PRO A 9 -1.52 -19.06 -10.16
N ALA A 10 -2.25 -20.16 -9.95
CA ALA A 10 -3.23 -20.22 -8.87
C ALA A 10 -2.53 -20.14 -7.50
N ALA A 11 -3.30 -19.78 -6.47
CA ALA A 11 -2.77 -19.57 -5.12
C ALA A 11 -1.96 -20.78 -4.61
N GLY A 12 -0.76 -20.51 -4.10
CA GLY A 12 0.15 -21.54 -3.56
C GLY A 12 0.78 -22.50 -4.60
N VAL A 13 0.41 -22.43 -5.87
CA VAL A 13 1.03 -23.26 -6.92
C VAL A 13 2.50 -22.87 -7.08
N THR A 14 3.37 -23.87 -7.11
CA THR A 14 4.83 -23.68 -7.17
C THR A 14 5.48 -24.78 -8.00
N LEU A 15 6.48 -24.40 -8.81
CA LEU A 15 7.34 -25.32 -9.53
C LEU A 15 8.69 -25.45 -8.81
N ALA A 16 9.16 -26.67 -8.60
CA ALA A 16 10.48 -26.96 -8.05
C ALA A 16 11.27 -27.89 -9.00
N GLU A 17 12.60 -27.74 -9.03
CA GLU A 17 13.50 -28.68 -9.67
C GLU A 17 14.20 -29.55 -8.63
N VAL A 18 14.08 -30.87 -8.78
CA VAL A 18 14.75 -31.86 -7.92
C VAL A 18 15.44 -32.88 -8.81
N ASN A 19 16.76 -33.00 -8.72
CA ASN A 19 17.55 -33.95 -9.51
C ASN A 19 17.27 -33.88 -11.02
N ARG A 20 17.12 -32.67 -11.59
CA ARG A 20 16.75 -32.40 -13.00
C ARG A 20 15.34 -32.87 -13.39
N GLN A 21 14.47 -33.13 -12.43
CA GLN A 21 13.04 -33.34 -12.65
C GLN A 21 12.28 -32.13 -12.15
N HIS A 22 11.29 -31.68 -12.93
CA HIS A 22 10.42 -30.59 -12.54
C HIS A 22 9.16 -31.13 -11.88
N LEU A 23 8.84 -30.59 -10.71
CA LEU A 23 7.69 -30.97 -9.89
C LEU A 23 6.80 -29.75 -9.69
N LEU A 24 5.53 -29.87 -10.04
CA LEU A 24 4.53 -28.82 -9.89
C LEU A 24 3.56 -29.20 -8.77
N LEU A 25 3.57 -28.41 -7.70
CA LEU A 25 2.64 -28.55 -6.58
C LEU A 25 1.38 -27.75 -6.87
N VAL A 26 0.21 -28.37 -6.75
CA VAL A 26 -1.11 -27.70 -6.80
C VAL A 26 -1.81 -27.93 -5.46
N PRO A 27 -1.66 -27.01 -4.49
CA PRO A 27 -2.07 -27.24 -3.10
C PRO A 27 -3.56 -27.53 -2.93
N GLU A 28 -4.43 -26.76 -3.59
CA GLU A 28 -5.88 -26.92 -3.46
C GLU A 28 -6.40 -28.30 -3.87
N LYS A 29 -5.63 -29.03 -4.69
CA LYS A 29 -5.97 -30.38 -5.12
C LYS A 29 -5.19 -31.46 -4.38
N GLU A 30 -4.24 -31.07 -3.51
CA GLU A 30 -3.26 -31.96 -2.89
C GLU A 30 -2.49 -32.80 -3.94
N LEU A 31 -2.26 -32.23 -5.13
CA LEU A 31 -1.64 -32.92 -6.26
C LEU A 31 -0.19 -32.48 -6.49
N LEU A 32 0.65 -33.46 -6.82
CA LEU A 32 2.01 -33.27 -7.29
C LEU A 32 2.13 -33.82 -8.71
N PHE A 33 2.50 -32.97 -9.67
CA PHE A 33 2.65 -33.36 -11.07
C PHE A 33 4.13 -33.33 -11.47
N SER A 34 4.55 -34.27 -12.32
CA SER A 34 5.82 -34.11 -13.04
C SER A 34 5.59 -33.14 -14.20
N ALA A 35 6.22 -31.98 -14.14
CA ALA A 35 6.16 -30.98 -15.19
C ALA A 35 7.14 -31.36 -16.32
N THR A 36 6.68 -31.22 -17.56
CA THR A 36 7.54 -31.42 -18.74
C THR A 36 8.48 -30.22 -18.90
N PRO A 37 9.63 -30.37 -19.59
CA PRO A 37 10.54 -29.24 -19.82
C PRO A 37 9.85 -28.01 -20.45
N PRO A 38 8.94 -28.15 -21.44
CA PRO A 38 8.19 -26.99 -21.96
C PRO A 38 7.30 -26.29 -20.93
N VAL A 39 6.71 -27.03 -19.98
CA VAL A 39 5.96 -26.43 -18.86
C VAL A 39 6.90 -25.65 -17.97
N ALA A 40 8.07 -26.21 -17.64
CA ALA A 40 9.06 -25.56 -16.79
C ALA A 40 9.64 -24.29 -17.43
N GLU A 41 9.94 -24.32 -18.73
CA GLU A 41 10.39 -23.17 -19.50
C GLU A 41 9.33 -22.05 -19.56
N ALA A 42 8.05 -22.42 -19.75
CA ALA A 42 6.95 -21.46 -19.77
C ALA A 42 6.60 -20.91 -18.37
N TRP A 43 6.87 -21.68 -17.31
CA TRP A 43 6.44 -21.35 -15.94
C TRP A 43 7.00 -20.02 -15.45
N ALA A 44 8.27 -19.74 -15.75
CA ALA A 44 8.89 -18.45 -15.42
C ALA A 44 8.11 -17.28 -16.03
N GLY A 45 7.52 -17.44 -17.21
CA GLY A 45 6.66 -16.43 -17.83
C GLY A 45 5.36 -16.19 -17.07
N PHE A 46 4.72 -17.24 -16.54
CA PHE A 46 3.53 -17.10 -15.68
C PHE A 46 3.87 -16.47 -14.33
N GLU A 47 5.07 -16.74 -13.80
CA GLU A 47 5.52 -16.13 -12.55
C GLU A 47 5.89 -14.65 -12.71
N LEU A 48 6.11 -14.12 -13.91
CA LEU A 48 6.38 -12.69 -14.12
C LEU A 48 5.12 -11.82 -14.11
N GLY A 49 3.94 -12.39 -13.88
CA GLY A 49 2.67 -11.68 -13.73
C GLY A 49 1.57 -12.30 -14.58
N ILE A 50 0.96 -11.48 -15.44
CA ILE A 50 -0.21 -11.87 -16.22
C ILE A 50 0.22 -12.34 -17.61
N ALA A 51 -0.10 -13.58 -17.96
CA ALA A 51 0.17 -14.12 -19.29
C ALA A 51 -1.10 -14.15 -20.16
N SER A 52 -0.97 -13.76 -21.43
CA SER A 52 -2.06 -13.85 -22.40
C SER A 52 -2.09 -15.21 -23.10
N VAL A 53 -3.26 -15.83 -23.15
CA VAL A 53 -3.51 -17.12 -23.78
C VAL A 53 -4.62 -16.97 -24.80
N ARG A 54 -4.38 -17.41 -26.05
CA ARG A 54 -5.45 -17.46 -27.06
C ARG A 54 -6.33 -18.69 -26.85
N LEU A 55 -7.63 -18.49 -26.68
CA LEU A 55 -8.59 -19.58 -26.45
C LEU A 55 -8.66 -20.57 -27.62
N ASP A 56 -8.45 -20.11 -28.86
CA ASP A 56 -8.47 -20.98 -30.04
C ASP A 56 -7.31 -22.00 -30.08
N ALA A 57 -6.21 -21.72 -29.37
CA ALA A 57 -5.09 -22.66 -29.21
C ALA A 57 -5.38 -23.74 -28.14
N ALA A 58 -6.36 -23.52 -27.27
CA ALA A 58 -6.81 -24.49 -26.28
C ALA A 58 -7.75 -25.58 -26.86
N ALA A 59 -8.34 -25.31 -28.04
CA ALA A 59 -9.34 -26.17 -28.67
C ALA A 59 -8.78 -27.13 -29.75
N VAL A 60 -7.46 -27.19 -29.93
CA VAL A 60 -6.84 -28.17 -30.84
C VAL A 60 -6.86 -29.55 -30.15
N ALA A 61 -7.42 -30.56 -30.83
CA ALA A 61 -7.45 -31.94 -30.36
C ALA A 61 -6.02 -32.39 -29.98
N GLY A 62 -5.77 -32.52 -28.68
CA GLY A 62 -4.42 -32.68 -28.13
C GLY A 62 -4.05 -31.72 -27.00
N GLY A 63 -4.93 -30.79 -26.59
CA GLY A 63 -4.86 -30.03 -25.34
C GLY A 63 -3.51 -29.33 -25.10
N GLY A 64 -3.34 -28.09 -25.58
CA GLY A 64 -2.11 -27.34 -25.36
C GLY A 64 -1.74 -27.23 -23.87
N ILE A 65 -0.43 -27.07 -23.59
CA ILE A 65 0.14 -26.95 -22.23
C ILE A 65 -0.70 -26.06 -21.31
N LEU A 66 -1.22 -24.93 -21.82
CA LEU A 66 -2.04 -23.98 -21.10
C LEU A 66 -3.39 -24.54 -20.64
N SER A 67 -4.09 -25.27 -21.51
CA SER A 67 -5.37 -25.90 -21.20
C SER A 67 -5.23 -26.98 -20.15
N ASP A 68 -4.15 -27.74 -20.22
CA ASP A 68 -3.82 -28.76 -19.23
C ASP A 68 -3.53 -28.12 -17.88
N LEU A 69 -2.73 -27.05 -17.84
CA LEU A 69 -2.42 -26.29 -16.62
C LEU A 69 -3.68 -25.67 -15.98
N ILE A 70 -4.59 -25.10 -16.77
CA ILE A 70 -5.88 -24.59 -16.26
C ILE A 70 -6.75 -25.74 -15.74
N ARG A 71 -6.86 -26.85 -16.48
CA ARG A 71 -7.68 -28.00 -16.07
C ARG A 71 -7.19 -28.62 -14.77
N ILE A 72 -5.87 -28.72 -14.59
CA ILE A 72 -5.30 -29.22 -13.32
C ILE A 72 -5.33 -28.16 -12.21
N GLY A 73 -5.73 -26.92 -12.48
CA GLY A 73 -5.81 -25.84 -11.49
C GLY A 73 -4.44 -25.22 -11.15
N ALA A 74 -3.44 -25.40 -12.01
CA ALA A 74 -2.14 -24.76 -11.86
C ALA A 74 -2.17 -23.30 -12.32
N LEU A 75 -2.98 -23.00 -13.33
CA LEU A 75 -3.24 -21.64 -13.81
C LEU A 75 -4.72 -21.31 -13.63
N GLU A 76 -5.00 -20.05 -13.33
CA GLU A 76 -6.36 -19.52 -13.23
C GLU A 76 -6.52 -18.26 -14.07
N PRO A 77 -7.73 -18.00 -14.60
CA PRO A 77 -8.04 -16.73 -15.23
C PRO A 77 -7.94 -15.57 -14.25
N LEU A 78 -7.36 -14.44 -14.67
CA LEU A 78 -7.60 -13.18 -14.00
C LEU A 78 -9.05 -12.78 -14.25
N ALA A 79 -9.84 -12.71 -13.18
CA ALA A 79 -11.26 -12.42 -13.26
C ALA A 79 -11.72 -11.59 -12.05
N THR A 80 -12.85 -10.93 -12.23
CA THR A 80 -13.66 -10.34 -11.16
C THR A 80 -14.94 -11.17 -11.03
N THR A 81 -15.82 -10.86 -10.08
CA THR A 81 -17.15 -11.48 -9.99
C THR A 81 -17.99 -11.30 -11.27
N SER A 82 -17.68 -10.26 -12.05
CA SER A 82 -18.34 -9.95 -13.33
C SER A 82 -17.82 -10.77 -14.51
N GLY A 83 -16.74 -11.55 -14.32
CA GLY A 83 -16.17 -12.42 -15.34
C GLY A 83 -14.68 -12.15 -15.63
N PRO A 84 -14.14 -12.71 -16.73
CA PRO A 84 -12.74 -12.54 -17.09
C PRO A 84 -12.33 -11.08 -17.26
N ALA A 85 -11.15 -10.74 -16.75
CA ALA A 85 -10.62 -9.39 -16.86
C ALA A 85 -10.20 -9.06 -18.30
N ARG A 86 -10.54 -7.86 -18.77
CA ARG A 86 -9.95 -7.26 -19.97
C ARG A 86 -8.63 -6.61 -19.58
N VAL A 87 -7.54 -7.00 -20.22
CA VAL A 87 -6.19 -6.50 -19.93
C VAL A 87 -5.50 -6.12 -21.24
N GLY A 88 -5.00 -4.89 -21.32
CA GLY A 88 -4.18 -4.37 -22.41
C GLY A 88 -2.72 -4.21 -22.00
N CYS A 89 -2.46 -3.85 -20.74
CA CYS A 89 -1.13 -3.78 -20.16
C CYS A 89 -1.16 -4.08 -18.65
N SER A 90 0.01 -4.30 -18.06
CA SER A 90 0.14 -4.56 -16.63
C SER A 90 1.39 -3.93 -16.04
N GLU A 91 1.35 -3.66 -14.74
CA GLU A 91 2.46 -3.12 -13.97
C GLU A 91 2.57 -3.83 -12.62
N THR A 92 3.79 -4.01 -12.13
CA THR A 92 4.00 -4.57 -10.78
C THR A 92 4.47 -3.45 -9.86
N VAL A 93 3.78 -3.25 -8.76
CA VAL A 93 4.18 -2.32 -7.70
C VAL A 93 4.64 -3.07 -6.47
N GLY A 94 5.64 -2.54 -5.77
CA GLY A 94 6.21 -3.10 -4.54
C GLY A 94 5.93 -2.20 -3.34
N LEU A 95 5.37 -2.78 -2.28
CA LEU A 95 4.99 -2.08 -1.06
C LEU A 95 5.41 -2.93 0.14
N ALA A 96 6.53 -2.57 0.78
CA ALA A 96 7.06 -3.24 1.97
C ALA A 96 7.17 -4.78 1.86
N GLY A 97 7.63 -5.26 0.70
CA GLY A 97 7.80 -6.69 0.42
C GLY A 97 6.58 -7.38 -0.18
N VAL A 98 5.40 -6.74 -0.16
CA VAL A 98 4.21 -7.18 -0.89
C VAL A 98 4.26 -6.64 -2.32
N HIS A 99 4.01 -7.51 -3.29
CA HIS A 99 3.99 -7.17 -4.71
C HIS A 99 2.56 -7.27 -5.24
N ILE A 100 2.10 -6.21 -5.91
CA ILE A 100 0.75 -6.14 -6.44
C ILE A 100 0.81 -6.02 -7.96
N GLY A 101 0.11 -6.91 -8.66
CA GLY A 101 -0.06 -6.87 -10.11
C GLY A 101 -1.24 -5.99 -10.47
N LEU A 102 -0.97 -4.83 -11.08
CA LEU A 102 -1.99 -3.94 -11.61
C LEU A 102 -2.28 -4.32 -13.06
N ALA A 103 -3.52 -4.74 -13.34
CA ALA A 103 -3.97 -5.16 -14.67
C ALA A 103 -4.88 -4.09 -15.27
N PHE A 104 -4.39 -3.35 -16.25
CA PHE A 104 -5.15 -2.28 -16.89
C PHE A 104 -5.77 -2.77 -18.19
N GLU A 105 -7.04 -2.44 -18.43
CA GLU A 105 -7.72 -2.73 -19.70
C GLU A 105 -7.02 -2.10 -20.91
N ASP A 106 -6.42 -0.91 -20.74
CA ASP A 106 -5.68 -0.19 -21.78
C ASP A 106 -4.55 0.68 -21.20
N GLU A 107 -3.64 1.13 -22.08
CA GLU A 107 -2.51 1.98 -21.70
C GLU A 107 -2.97 3.36 -21.19
N ALA A 108 -4.12 3.86 -21.63
CA ALA A 108 -4.62 5.16 -21.21
C ALA A 108 -5.05 5.15 -19.73
N LEU A 109 -5.61 4.05 -19.22
CA LEU A 109 -5.86 3.87 -17.79
C LEU A 109 -4.56 3.90 -16.99
N ARG A 110 -3.53 3.21 -17.48
CA ARG A 110 -2.21 3.19 -16.85
C ARG A 110 -1.62 4.60 -16.78
N GLU A 111 -1.62 5.33 -17.90
CA GLU A 111 -1.10 6.70 -17.98
C GLU A 111 -1.85 7.69 -17.07
N VAL A 112 -3.14 7.47 -16.81
CA VAL A 112 -3.94 8.32 -15.90
C VAL A 112 -3.64 8.03 -14.43
N LEU A 113 -3.46 6.76 -14.07
CA LEU A 113 -3.40 6.33 -12.66
C LEU A 113 -1.99 6.26 -12.10
N MET A 114 -1.04 5.76 -12.90
CA MET A 114 0.31 5.48 -12.42
C MET A 114 1.19 6.68 -12.10
N PRO A 115 1.01 7.90 -12.65
CA PRO A 115 1.87 9.03 -12.29
C PRO A 115 1.98 9.30 -10.78
N CYS A 116 0.91 9.08 -10.00
CA CYS A 116 0.93 9.26 -8.53
C CYS A 116 1.68 8.14 -7.78
N PHE A 117 1.93 7.00 -8.44
CA PHE A 117 2.47 5.78 -7.85
C PHE A 117 3.72 5.27 -8.58
N ALA A 118 4.29 6.06 -9.50
CA ALA A 118 5.35 5.63 -10.40
C ALA A 118 6.62 5.18 -9.65
N HIS A 119 6.87 5.73 -8.46
CA HIS A 119 7.98 5.34 -7.60
C HIS A 119 7.79 3.97 -6.92
N LEU A 120 6.57 3.41 -6.94
CA LEU A 120 6.28 2.07 -6.44
C LEU A 120 6.53 0.99 -7.48
N SER A 121 6.69 1.35 -8.76
CA SER A 121 6.87 0.41 -9.85
C SER A 121 8.19 -0.34 -9.73
N VAL A 122 8.12 -1.67 -9.83
CA VAL A 122 9.26 -2.57 -9.78
C VAL A 122 9.34 -3.44 -11.03
N ALA A 123 10.48 -4.12 -11.22
CA ALA A 123 10.61 -5.10 -12.29
C ALA A 123 9.53 -6.20 -12.17
N PRO A 124 8.94 -6.66 -13.30
CA PRO A 124 7.93 -7.71 -13.31
C PRO A 124 8.36 -8.94 -12.53
N ARG A 125 7.44 -9.49 -11.73
CA ARG A 125 7.63 -10.63 -10.85
C ARG A 125 6.29 -11.14 -10.35
N ARG A 126 6.32 -12.24 -9.60
CA ARG A 126 5.12 -12.85 -9.04
C ARG A 126 4.50 -11.87 -8.06
N ALA A 127 3.25 -11.51 -8.33
CA ALA A 127 2.46 -10.71 -7.41
C ALA A 127 1.78 -11.60 -6.37
N ASP A 128 1.68 -11.07 -5.15
CA ASP A 128 0.94 -11.69 -4.04
C ASP A 128 -0.58 -11.56 -4.27
N ASP A 129 -1.01 -10.48 -4.93
CA ASP A 129 -2.38 -10.27 -5.39
C ASP A 129 -2.44 -9.40 -6.65
N HIS A 130 -3.62 -9.32 -7.27
CA HIS A 130 -3.86 -8.52 -8.47
C HIS A 130 -5.04 -7.57 -8.30
N ILE A 131 -4.90 -6.36 -8.84
CA ILE A 131 -5.98 -5.38 -8.97
C ILE A 131 -6.29 -5.23 -10.45
N VAL A 132 -7.55 -5.46 -10.82
CA VAL A 132 -8.08 -5.28 -12.16
C VAL A 132 -8.62 -3.86 -12.28
N VAL A 133 -8.24 -3.15 -13.35
CA VAL A 133 -8.67 -1.79 -13.66
C VAL A 133 -9.32 -1.76 -15.05
N GLN A 134 -10.59 -1.36 -15.12
CA GLN A 134 -11.41 -1.42 -16.33
C GLN A 134 -12.20 -0.13 -16.56
N ARG A 135 -12.78 0.00 -17.75
CA ARG A 135 -13.72 1.08 -18.10
C ARG A 135 -15.13 0.56 -18.35
N ASP A 136 -16.09 1.40 -18.03
CA ASP A 136 -17.48 1.29 -18.47
C ASP A 136 -18.02 2.71 -18.74
N GLY A 137 -18.13 3.07 -20.02
CA GLY A 137 -18.37 4.45 -20.44
C GLY A 137 -17.29 5.40 -19.90
N ASP A 138 -17.73 6.40 -19.13
CA ASP A 138 -16.85 7.40 -18.50
C ASP A 138 -16.35 6.98 -17.10
N LEU A 139 -16.79 5.83 -16.58
CA LEU A 139 -16.41 5.32 -15.26
C LEU A 139 -15.14 4.49 -15.34
N ILE A 140 -14.37 4.53 -14.25
CA ILE A 140 -13.21 3.67 -14.04
C ILE A 140 -13.58 2.69 -12.91
N GLY A 141 -13.46 1.40 -13.20
CA GLY A 141 -13.75 0.31 -12.28
C GLY A 141 -12.48 -0.30 -11.75
N MET A 142 -12.43 -0.59 -10.44
CA MET A 142 -11.32 -1.33 -9.83
C MET A 142 -11.82 -2.44 -8.92
N ALA A 143 -11.19 -3.62 -8.99
CA ALA A 143 -11.46 -4.75 -8.11
C ALA A 143 -10.17 -5.49 -7.81
N ARG A 144 -10.08 -6.11 -6.63
CA ARG A 144 -9.10 -7.20 -6.46
C ARG A 144 -9.56 -8.42 -7.26
N ARG A 145 -8.63 -9.32 -7.57
CA ARG A 145 -8.94 -10.58 -8.25
C ARG A 145 -10.04 -11.35 -7.48
N GLY A 146 -11.10 -11.70 -8.19
CA GLY A 146 -12.24 -12.45 -7.64
C GLY A 146 -13.27 -11.61 -6.90
N GLU A 147 -13.10 -10.30 -6.79
CA GLU A 147 -14.02 -9.40 -6.08
C GLU A 147 -14.94 -8.60 -7.03
N ASP A 148 -15.90 -7.89 -6.45
CA ASP A 148 -16.78 -6.95 -7.14
C ASP A 148 -16.03 -5.69 -7.57
N ILE A 149 -16.45 -5.12 -8.72
CA ILE A 149 -15.85 -3.90 -9.26
C ILE A 149 -16.50 -2.67 -8.62
N ASP A 150 -15.68 -1.84 -7.99
CA ASP A 150 -16.04 -0.50 -7.53
C ASP A 150 -15.87 0.48 -8.69
N TRP A 151 -16.98 1.08 -9.14
CA TRP A 151 -17.01 2.03 -10.25
C TRP A 151 -17.06 3.47 -9.75
N VAL A 152 -16.13 4.29 -10.22
CA VAL A 152 -15.99 5.69 -9.79
C VAL A 152 -15.76 6.63 -10.96
N ALA A 153 -15.98 7.93 -10.75
CA ALA A 153 -15.63 8.93 -11.74
C ALA A 153 -14.10 9.07 -11.85
N PRO A 154 -13.56 9.57 -12.99
CA PRO A 154 -12.10 9.63 -13.20
C PRO A 154 -11.32 10.38 -12.11
N HIS A 155 -11.91 11.44 -11.54
CA HIS A 155 -11.29 12.25 -10.48
C HIS A 155 -11.23 11.53 -9.11
N GLU A 156 -11.89 10.40 -8.95
CA GLU A 156 -11.92 9.56 -7.74
C GLU A 156 -11.04 8.30 -7.87
N ALA A 157 -10.53 8.03 -9.08
CA ALA A 157 -9.87 6.78 -9.41
C ALA A 157 -8.49 6.59 -8.74
N VAL A 158 -7.68 7.65 -8.60
CA VAL A 158 -6.40 7.58 -7.87
C VAL A 158 -6.60 7.25 -6.38
N PRO A 159 -7.52 7.91 -5.65
CA PRO A 159 -7.91 7.48 -4.31
C PRO A 159 -8.37 6.03 -4.22
N LEU A 160 -9.20 5.56 -5.15
CA LEU A 160 -9.66 4.18 -5.17
C LEU A 160 -8.50 3.18 -5.37
N LEU A 161 -7.56 3.48 -6.28
CA LEU A 161 -6.39 2.63 -6.48
C LEU A 161 -5.56 2.53 -5.20
N LYS A 162 -5.33 3.66 -4.50
CA LYS A 162 -4.66 3.67 -3.19
C LYS A 162 -5.38 2.79 -2.17
N ILE A 163 -6.71 2.86 -2.10
CA ILE A 163 -7.54 2.02 -1.22
C ILE A 163 -7.35 0.54 -1.55
N LYS A 164 -7.50 0.15 -2.83
CA LYS A 164 -7.31 -1.25 -3.25
C LYS A 164 -5.90 -1.78 -2.97
N MET A 165 -4.85 -0.98 -3.17
CA MET A 165 -3.49 -1.35 -2.79
C MET A 165 -3.34 -1.53 -1.27
N THR A 166 -4.05 -0.71 -0.49
CA THR A 166 -4.06 -0.79 0.98
C THR A 166 -4.79 -2.04 1.48
N GLU A 167 -5.91 -2.42 0.85
CA GLU A 167 -6.63 -3.67 1.14
C GLU A 167 -5.76 -4.90 0.88
N VAL A 168 -5.06 -4.94 -0.27
CA VAL A 168 -4.09 -6.01 -0.55
C VAL A 168 -2.97 -6.03 0.49
N LEU A 169 -2.42 -4.87 0.86
CA LEU A 169 -1.39 -4.81 1.88
C LEU A 169 -1.87 -5.36 3.22
N PHE A 170 -3.09 -5.04 3.63
CA PHE A 170 -3.67 -5.50 4.89
C PHE A 170 -3.75 -7.03 4.97
N ASP A 171 -4.11 -7.69 3.87
CA ASP A 171 -4.24 -9.15 3.82
C ASP A 171 -2.90 -9.90 3.70
N HIS A 172 -1.87 -9.25 3.16
CA HIS A 172 -0.60 -9.91 2.82
C HIS A 172 0.58 -9.51 3.71
N THR A 173 0.47 -8.41 4.46
CA THR A 173 1.52 -7.98 5.39
C THR A 173 1.53 -8.82 6.66
N GLN A 174 2.72 -9.03 7.23
CA GLN A 174 2.90 -9.61 8.56
C GLN A 174 3.15 -8.55 9.64
N HIS A 175 3.06 -7.28 9.26
CA HIS A 175 3.32 -6.12 10.11
C HIS A 175 2.03 -5.45 10.54
N ILE A 176 2.03 -4.84 11.71
CA ILE A 176 0.89 -4.06 12.19
C ILE A 176 0.85 -2.75 11.39
N MET A 177 -0.30 -2.41 10.82
CA MET A 177 -0.48 -1.14 10.12
C MET A 177 -1.03 -0.10 11.10
N LEU A 178 -0.33 1.02 11.23
CA LEU A 178 -0.72 2.15 12.07
C LEU A 178 -1.18 3.31 11.19
N HIS A 179 -2.34 3.89 11.49
CA HIS A 179 -2.76 5.17 10.91
C HIS A 179 -2.04 6.34 11.61
N ALA A 180 -0.81 6.59 11.16
CA ALA A 180 0.11 7.56 11.74
C ALA A 180 0.93 8.24 10.63
N ALA A 181 1.54 9.38 10.95
CA ALA A 181 2.64 9.90 10.16
C ALA A 181 3.97 9.50 10.82
N LEU A 182 4.97 9.18 10.02
CA LEU A 182 6.33 8.88 10.45
C LEU A 182 7.28 9.91 9.86
N LEU A 183 8.08 10.51 10.73
CA LEU A 183 9.21 11.35 10.35
C LEU A 183 10.50 10.79 10.94
N GLU A 184 11.64 11.19 10.38
CA GLU A 184 12.95 10.90 10.94
C GLU A 184 13.65 12.18 11.38
N ARG A 185 14.31 12.11 12.55
CA ARG A 185 15.27 13.11 13.01
C ARG A 185 16.41 12.42 13.74
N ASN A 186 17.64 12.74 13.38
CA ASN A 186 18.86 12.18 14.00
C ASN A 186 18.87 10.63 14.03
N GLY A 187 18.38 9.96 12.97
CA GLY A 187 18.33 8.50 12.89
C GLY A 187 17.19 7.82 13.65
N ARG A 188 16.34 8.57 14.37
CA ARG A 188 15.20 8.05 15.15
C ARG A 188 13.87 8.48 14.55
N GLY A 189 12.85 7.64 14.69
CA GLY A 189 11.49 7.90 14.24
C GLY A 189 10.69 8.80 15.19
N LEU A 190 9.94 9.74 14.64
CA LEU A 190 8.86 10.47 15.29
C LEU A 190 7.52 9.96 14.73
N LEU A 191 6.70 9.37 15.59
CA LEU A 191 5.32 9.01 15.25
C LEU A 191 4.37 10.15 15.61
N LEU A 192 3.58 10.61 14.64
CA LEU A 192 2.45 11.49 14.90
C LEU A 192 1.16 10.68 14.88
N LEU A 193 0.51 10.62 16.04
CA LEU A 193 -0.78 9.98 16.25
C LEU A 193 -1.88 11.03 16.35
N GLY A 194 -3.10 10.69 15.93
CA GLY A 194 -4.24 11.57 16.08
C GLY A 194 -5.40 11.14 15.21
N ASP A 195 -6.58 11.64 15.54
CA ASP A 195 -7.82 11.30 14.84
C ASP A 195 -7.78 11.76 13.37
N ALA A 196 -8.70 11.24 12.57
CA ALA A 196 -8.87 11.70 11.19
C ALA A 196 -9.14 13.22 11.19
N GLY A 197 -8.34 13.98 10.44
CA GLY A 197 -8.45 15.45 10.39
C GLY A 197 -7.68 16.21 11.48
N ALA A 198 -7.00 15.54 12.43
CA ALA A 198 -6.18 16.18 13.45
C ALA A 198 -4.95 16.96 12.90
N GLY A 199 -4.69 16.86 11.60
CA GLY A 199 -3.62 17.59 10.92
C GLY A 199 -2.30 16.81 10.77
N LYS A 200 -2.31 15.48 10.92
CA LYS A 200 -1.11 14.62 10.78
C LYS A 200 -0.31 14.93 9.51
N SER A 201 -0.91 14.77 8.33
CA SER A 201 -0.22 15.04 7.06
C SER A 201 0.27 16.48 6.93
N THR A 202 -0.51 17.45 7.39
CA THR A 202 -0.14 18.87 7.35
C THR A 202 1.08 19.16 8.24
N LEU A 203 1.04 18.73 9.50
CA LEU A 203 2.13 18.94 10.43
C LEU A 203 3.38 18.15 10.01
N ALA A 204 3.21 16.91 9.57
CA ALA A 204 4.29 16.07 9.10
C ALA A 204 5.01 16.70 7.90
N THR A 205 4.26 17.24 6.94
CA THR A 205 4.84 17.96 5.80
C THR A 205 5.50 19.27 6.22
N ALA A 206 4.92 20.02 7.16
CA ALA A 206 5.52 21.27 7.64
C ALA A 206 6.81 21.07 8.45
N LEU A 207 6.96 19.94 9.15
CA LEU A 207 8.17 19.61 9.93
C LEU A 207 9.42 19.44 9.09
N GLU A 208 9.30 19.30 7.76
CA GLU A 208 10.43 19.35 6.84
C GLU A 208 11.21 20.66 6.94
N GLU A 209 10.52 21.80 7.11
CA GLU A 209 11.15 23.11 7.32
C GLU A 209 11.92 23.18 8.65
N ALA A 210 11.59 22.29 9.59
CA ALA A 210 12.24 22.16 10.89
C ALA A 210 13.32 21.06 10.92
N GLY A 211 13.73 20.55 9.76
CA GLY A 211 14.83 19.59 9.61
C GLY A 211 14.45 18.13 9.90
N PHE A 212 13.16 17.80 9.92
CA PHE A 212 12.71 16.40 9.91
C PHE A 212 12.63 15.88 8.48
N ALA A 213 12.91 14.60 8.28
CA ALA A 213 12.61 13.94 7.01
C ALA A 213 11.22 13.29 7.10
N LEU A 214 10.27 13.72 6.26
CA LEU A 214 8.96 13.07 6.16
C LEU A 214 9.11 11.71 5.48
N LEU A 215 8.68 10.63 6.16
CA LEU A 215 8.78 9.27 5.64
C LEU A 215 7.42 8.70 5.25
N SER A 216 6.35 9.01 5.98
CA SER A 216 4.97 8.64 5.64
C SER A 216 4.01 9.60 6.33
N ASP A 217 2.85 9.88 5.73
CA ASP A 217 1.83 10.75 6.32
C ASP A 217 0.55 10.01 6.74
N ASP A 218 0.42 8.73 6.38
CA ASP A 218 -0.85 8.00 6.47
C ASP A 218 -0.73 6.61 7.10
N ILE A 219 0.21 5.80 6.61
CA ILE A 219 0.38 4.40 7.02
C ILE A 219 1.82 4.15 7.42
N VAL A 220 1.99 3.61 8.63
CA VAL A 220 3.27 3.17 9.18
C VAL A 220 3.19 1.70 9.51
N LEU A 221 4.20 0.93 9.12
CA LEU A 221 4.32 -0.47 9.47
C LEU A 221 5.09 -0.61 10.78
N LEU A 222 4.57 -1.42 11.69
CA LEU A 222 5.21 -1.77 12.95
C LEU A 222 5.60 -3.26 12.92
N ALA A 223 6.90 -3.51 13.00
CA ALA A 223 7.45 -4.86 13.10
C ALA A 223 7.25 -5.43 14.50
N ARG A 224 7.31 -6.77 14.59
CA ARG A 224 7.34 -7.49 15.88
C ARG A 224 8.52 -7.09 16.78
N THR A 225 9.60 -6.55 16.18
CA THR A 225 10.76 -6.05 16.93
C THR A 225 10.51 -4.69 17.61
N GLY A 226 9.38 -4.04 17.34
CA GLY A 226 9.09 -2.69 17.80
C GLY A 226 9.58 -1.58 16.86
N GLU A 227 10.32 -1.92 15.81
CA GLU A 227 10.77 -0.94 14.82
C GLU A 227 9.62 -0.56 13.87
N VAL A 228 9.70 0.66 13.34
CA VAL A 228 8.71 1.19 12.40
C VAL A 228 9.32 1.47 11.04
N ALA A 229 8.53 1.30 9.98
CA ALA A 229 8.90 1.66 8.63
C ALA A 229 7.74 2.40 7.94
N ALA A 230 8.09 3.30 7.03
CA ALA A 230 7.10 3.98 6.22
C ALA A 230 6.54 3.03 5.16
N LEU A 231 5.23 3.13 4.91
CA LEU A 231 4.67 2.68 3.65
C LEU A 231 4.80 3.83 2.64
N PRO A 232 5.48 3.65 1.50
CA PRO A 232 5.92 4.76 0.65
C PRO A 232 4.79 5.31 -0.25
N PHE A 233 3.56 5.43 0.26
CA PHE A 233 2.51 6.11 -0.51
C PHE A 233 2.83 7.60 -0.69
N PRO A 234 2.34 8.23 -1.78
CA PRO A 234 2.46 9.67 -1.94
C PRO A 234 1.75 10.41 -0.81
N VAL A 235 2.33 11.53 -0.40
CA VAL A 235 1.77 12.38 0.66
C VAL A 235 0.40 12.87 0.23
N THR A 236 -0.62 12.65 1.06
CA THR A 236 -2.02 12.95 0.70
C THR A 236 -2.48 14.23 1.39
N LEU A 237 -2.47 15.35 0.68
CA LEU A 237 -2.84 16.65 1.23
C LEU A 237 -4.26 17.05 0.88
N LYS A 238 -5.08 17.29 1.90
CA LYS A 238 -6.44 17.85 1.77
C LYS A 238 -6.41 19.33 1.41
N GLU A 239 -7.45 19.81 0.73
CA GLU A 239 -7.60 21.20 0.27
C GLU A 239 -7.33 22.27 1.34
N GLY A 240 -7.73 22.02 2.60
CA GLY A 240 -7.48 22.94 3.70
C GLY A 240 -6.00 23.11 4.09
N SER A 241 -5.11 22.24 3.60
CA SER A 241 -3.67 22.25 3.90
C SER A 241 -2.83 22.96 2.84
N TRP A 242 -3.34 23.13 1.63
CA TRP A 242 -2.52 23.58 0.49
C TRP A 242 -1.91 24.97 0.69
N ALA A 243 -2.68 25.91 1.26
CA ALA A 243 -2.21 27.27 1.52
C ALA A 243 -1.23 27.37 2.71
N LEU A 244 -1.14 26.31 3.53
CA LEU A 244 -0.32 26.31 4.75
C LEU A 244 1.12 25.85 4.49
N LEU A 245 1.37 25.14 3.39
CA LEU A 245 2.62 24.45 3.10
C LEU A 245 3.43 25.19 2.04
N GLY A 246 3.85 26.41 2.40
CA GLY A 246 4.51 27.34 1.47
C GLY A 246 5.78 26.79 0.83
N HIS A 247 6.55 25.95 1.55
CA HIS A 247 7.78 25.33 1.04
C HIS A 247 7.56 24.31 -0.07
N ARG A 248 6.34 23.75 -0.19
CA ARG A 248 5.93 22.82 -1.24
C ARG A 248 4.90 23.41 -2.22
N ARG A 249 4.76 24.74 -2.26
CA ARG A 249 3.75 25.42 -3.09
C ARG A 249 3.73 24.94 -4.54
N ASP A 250 4.88 24.92 -5.21
CA ASP A 250 4.95 24.60 -6.63
C ASP A 250 4.53 23.14 -6.92
N GLU A 251 4.91 22.22 -6.03
CA GLU A 251 4.51 20.80 -6.11
C GLU A 251 3.00 20.64 -5.89
N ILE A 252 2.45 21.35 -4.90
CA ILE A 252 1.01 21.35 -4.61
C ILE A 252 0.24 21.94 -5.78
N GLU A 253 0.64 23.11 -6.29
CA GLU A 253 -0.04 23.81 -7.39
C GLU A 253 0.04 23.04 -8.71
N GLY A 254 1.13 22.31 -8.94
CA GLY A 254 1.32 21.45 -10.12
C GLY A 254 0.64 20.08 -10.04
N ALA A 255 0.28 19.61 -8.84
CA ALA A 255 -0.36 18.30 -8.66
C ALA A 255 -1.82 18.29 -9.10
N ALA A 256 -2.25 17.17 -9.70
CA ALA A 256 -3.64 16.95 -10.06
C ALA A 256 -4.53 16.87 -8.82
N GLU A 257 -5.75 17.39 -8.96
CA GLU A 257 -6.76 17.35 -7.91
C GLU A 257 -7.65 16.11 -8.04
N HIS A 258 -7.85 15.42 -6.92
CA HIS A 258 -8.65 14.22 -6.83
C HIS A 258 -9.67 14.34 -5.72
N ARG A 259 -10.76 13.57 -5.78
CA ARG A 259 -11.81 13.59 -4.76
C ARG A 259 -11.89 12.25 -4.04
N ARG A 260 -11.87 12.30 -2.72
CA ARG A 260 -11.97 11.13 -1.85
C ARG A 260 -13.43 10.73 -1.59
N PRO A 261 -13.68 9.50 -1.10
CA PRO A 261 -15.01 9.07 -0.67
C PRO A 261 -15.67 9.97 0.39
N ASP A 262 -14.88 10.69 1.20
CA ASP A 262 -15.37 11.69 2.16
C ASP A 262 -15.68 13.06 1.51
N ALA A 263 -15.74 13.10 0.19
CA ALA A 263 -16.02 14.26 -0.66
C ALA A 263 -14.98 15.40 -0.60
N LEU A 264 -13.87 15.21 0.11
CA LEU A 264 -12.78 16.19 0.19
C LEU A 264 -11.86 16.09 -1.02
N ASN A 265 -11.41 17.25 -1.50
CA ASN A 265 -10.38 17.31 -2.52
C ASN A 265 -9.00 17.10 -1.91
N VAL A 266 -8.17 16.32 -2.61
CA VAL A 266 -6.81 15.99 -2.23
C VAL A 266 -5.85 16.14 -3.41
N ARG A 267 -4.58 16.36 -3.07
CA ARG A 267 -3.45 16.28 -3.99
C ARG A 267 -2.43 15.32 -3.44
N TYR A 268 -1.82 14.55 -4.34
CA TYR A 268 -0.79 13.56 -4.02
C TYR A 268 0.58 14.15 -4.38
N LEU A 269 1.46 14.25 -3.38
CA LEU A 269 2.81 14.76 -3.58
C LEU A 269 3.83 13.62 -3.56
N GLY A 270 4.95 13.83 -4.24
CA GLY A 270 6.06 12.91 -4.23
C GLY A 270 6.66 12.79 -2.84
N LEU A 271 7.01 11.56 -2.47
CA LEU A 271 7.72 11.23 -1.25
C LEU A 271 9.10 10.70 -1.62
N THR A 272 10.14 11.46 -1.29
CA THR A 272 11.53 11.11 -1.61
C THR A 272 12.20 10.50 -0.39
N SER A 273 11.89 9.26 -0.04
CA SER A 273 12.66 8.55 0.99
C SER A 273 12.28 7.07 1.03
N ASP A 274 13.12 6.22 0.45
CA ASP A 274 13.19 4.81 0.84
C ASP A 274 14.16 4.73 2.02
N VAL A 275 13.61 4.56 3.22
CA VAL A 275 14.39 4.40 4.44
C VAL A 275 13.81 3.24 5.21
N GLY A 276 14.67 2.28 5.50
CA GLY A 276 14.32 1.07 6.22
C GLY A 276 13.85 1.33 7.65
N TRP A 277 13.76 0.24 8.40
CA TRP A 277 13.29 0.21 9.77
C TRP A 277 13.99 1.23 10.68
N LYS A 278 13.20 1.89 11.54
CA LYS A 278 13.64 2.90 12.50
C LYS A 278 13.22 2.50 13.91
N SER A 279 14.10 2.72 14.87
CA SER A 279 13.69 2.79 16.27
C SER A 279 12.90 4.08 16.51
N VAL A 280 11.85 4.00 17.32
CA VAL A 280 11.04 5.18 17.65
C VAL A 280 11.73 5.96 18.75
N GLY A 281 11.99 7.23 18.48
CA GLY A 281 12.49 8.18 19.48
C GLY A 281 11.39 8.93 20.19
N TRP A 282 10.32 9.25 19.46
CA TRP A 282 9.27 10.13 19.94
C TRP A 282 7.90 9.69 19.44
N VAL A 283 6.89 9.84 20.30
CA VAL A 283 5.48 9.66 19.96
C VAL A 283 4.71 10.90 20.36
N LEU A 284 4.07 11.56 19.41
CA LEU A 284 3.23 12.73 19.67
C LEU A 284 1.79 12.47 19.28
N LYS A 285 0.90 12.56 20.28
CA LYS A 285 -0.54 12.63 20.03
C LYS A 285 -0.95 14.07 19.75
N LEU A 286 -1.56 14.32 18.60
CA LEU A 286 -2.04 15.64 18.20
C LEU A 286 -3.36 15.98 18.91
N ASP A 287 -3.42 17.16 19.49
CA ASP A 287 -4.63 17.76 20.08
C ASP A 287 -4.76 19.21 19.59
N ARG A 288 -5.33 19.37 18.39
CA ARG A 288 -5.44 20.68 17.75
C ARG A 288 -6.54 21.50 18.43
N ARG A 289 -6.17 22.69 18.90
CA ARG A 289 -7.07 23.67 19.53
C ARG A 289 -7.45 24.78 18.54
N GLN A 290 -8.52 25.51 18.86
CA GLN A 290 -8.95 26.67 18.05
C GLN A 290 -8.04 27.89 18.27
N ASP A 291 -7.54 28.05 19.49
CA ASP A 291 -6.64 29.11 19.92
C ASP A 291 -5.67 28.58 21.00
N GLY A 292 -4.76 29.44 21.46
CA GLY A 292 -3.78 29.11 22.49
C GLY A 292 -2.36 28.89 21.95
N ALA A 293 -1.40 28.83 22.88
CA ALA A 293 0.00 28.55 22.57
C ALA A 293 0.21 27.08 22.17
N ALA A 294 1.36 26.78 21.57
CA ALA A 294 1.76 25.40 21.35
C ALA A 294 2.58 24.88 22.54
N SER A 295 2.27 23.68 23.00
CA SER A 295 3.01 23.00 24.06
C SER A 295 2.96 21.49 23.91
N VAL A 296 3.99 20.81 24.41
CA VAL A 296 4.00 19.35 24.54
C VAL A 296 3.92 19.01 26.02
N GLU A 297 2.85 18.29 26.41
CA GLU A 297 2.71 17.70 27.74
C GLU A 297 3.12 16.23 27.69
N GLU A 298 3.93 15.78 28.65
CA GLU A 298 4.36 14.38 28.73
C GLU A 298 3.16 13.44 28.94
N LEU A 299 3.12 12.34 28.20
CA LEU A 299 2.09 11.32 28.33
C LEU A 299 2.58 10.13 29.14
N THR A 300 1.70 9.57 29.96
CA THR A 300 1.97 8.28 30.60
C THR A 300 2.04 7.16 29.56
N LEU A 301 2.76 6.09 29.89
CA LEU A 301 2.84 4.90 29.05
C LEU A 301 1.46 4.33 28.71
N SER A 302 0.53 4.30 29.68
CA SER A 302 -0.83 3.79 29.46
C SER A 302 -1.64 4.60 28.44
N VAL A 303 -1.53 5.93 28.48
CA VAL A 303 -2.23 6.81 27.51
C VAL A 303 -1.60 6.71 26.13
N THR A 304 -0.27 6.62 26.07
CA THR A 304 0.48 6.45 24.82
C THR A 304 0.17 5.11 24.16
N PHE A 305 0.17 4.03 24.94
CA PHE A 305 -0.18 2.70 24.46
C PHE A 305 -1.62 2.66 23.92
N ALA A 306 -2.58 3.25 24.64
CA ALA A 306 -3.96 3.32 24.16
C ALA A 306 -4.10 4.14 22.86
N ALA A 307 -3.32 5.21 22.70
CA ALA A 307 -3.30 6.00 21.47
C ALA A 307 -2.69 5.21 20.30
N LEU A 308 -1.61 4.46 20.53
CA LEU A 308 -0.98 3.62 19.52
C LEU A 308 -1.91 2.47 19.11
N LEU A 309 -2.57 1.83 20.08
CA LEU A 309 -3.57 0.79 19.83
C LEU A 309 -4.75 1.32 19.04
N GLY A 310 -5.28 2.51 19.38
CA GLY A 310 -6.35 3.15 18.63
C GLY A 310 -5.96 3.59 17.21
N ALA A 311 -4.66 3.74 16.94
CA ALA A 311 -4.14 4.00 15.60
C ALA A 311 -3.92 2.71 14.80
N ALA A 312 -3.82 1.55 15.44
CA ALA A 312 -3.60 0.30 14.75
C ALA A 312 -4.86 -0.16 14.01
N TRP A 313 -4.69 -0.56 12.75
CA TRP A 313 -5.71 -1.34 12.05
C TRP A 313 -5.63 -2.77 12.53
N SER A 314 -6.56 -3.17 13.40
CA SER A 314 -6.76 -4.56 13.77
C SER A 314 -8.04 -5.08 13.09
N GLY A 315 -7.88 -6.15 12.31
CA GLY A 315 -9.03 -6.93 11.79
C GLY A 315 -9.72 -7.75 12.88
N GLU A 316 -9.21 -7.70 14.12
CA GLU A 316 -9.69 -8.44 15.27
C GLU A 316 -10.09 -7.47 16.41
N GLU A 317 -11.19 -7.80 17.11
CA GLU A 317 -11.68 -7.04 18.26
C GLU A 317 -10.80 -7.23 19.53
N ALA A 318 -9.93 -8.25 19.55
CA ALA A 318 -9.06 -8.56 20.66
C ALA A 318 -7.58 -8.32 20.30
N MET A 319 -6.82 -7.75 21.23
CA MET A 319 -5.38 -7.54 21.08
C MET A 319 -4.63 -8.86 21.24
N SER A 320 -3.93 -9.31 20.19
CA SER A 320 -3.07 -10.49 20.27
C SER A 320 -1.80 -10.20 21.10
N PRO A 321 -1.15 -11.23 21.68
CA PRO A 321 0.14 -11.08 22.36
C PRO A 321 1.21 -10.44 21.47
N GLU A 322 1.24 -10.78 20.18
CA GLU A 322 2.20 -10.26 19.22
C GLU A 322 2.02 -8.76 18.98
N VAL A 323 0.77 -8.29 18.94
CA VAL A 323 0.44 -6.85 18.85
C VAL A 323 0.91 -6.12 20.10
N PHE A 324 0.68 -6.70 21.27
CA PHE A 324 1.14 -6.14 22.54
C PHE A 324 2.67 -6.04 22.57
N GLU A 325 3.39 -7.13 22.25
CA GLU A 325 4.85 -7.16 22.24
C GLU A 325 5.44 -6.12 21.28
N ALA A 326 4.93 -6.05 20.04
CA ALA A 326 5.37 -5.07 19.06
C ALA A 326 5.17 -3.63 19.54
N MET A 327 3.99 -3.31 20.10
CA MET A 327 3.71 -1.97 20.64
C MET A 327 4.58 -1.64 21.86
N THR A 328 4.83 -2.60 22.75
CA THR A 328 5.74 -2.37 23.88
C THR A 328 7.17 -2.12 23.44
N GLY A 329 7.68 -2.89 22.47
CA GLY A 329 9.01 -2.67 21.88
C GLY A 329 9.12 -1.33 21.17
N CYS A 330 8.05 -0.90 20.50
CA CYS A 330 7.97 0.42 19.86
C CYS A 330 8.05 1.58 20.86
N LEU A 331 7.51 1.41 22.05
CA LEU A 331 7.50 2.45 23.09
C LEU A 331 8.72 2.40 24.00
N ASP A 332 9.54 1.35 23.92
CA ASP A 332 10.73 1.21 24.76
C ASP A 332 11.79 2.26 24.41
N GLY A 333 12.12 3.11 25.38
CA GLY A 333 13.04 4.24 25.19
C GLY A 333 12.50 5.40 24.34
N ALA A 334 11.22 5.39 23.97
CA ALA A 334 10.56 6.50 23.28
C ALA A 334 10.00 7.52 24.28
N GLU A 335 10.19 8.81 23.99
CA GLU A 335 9.53 9.88 24.72
C GLU A 335 8.14 10.14 24.13
N ALA A 336 7.13 10.23 24.99
CA ALA A 336 5.76 10.40 24.56
C ALA A 336 5.14 11.70 25.06
N GLY A 337 4.44 12.40 24.17
CA GLY A 337 3.80 13.66 24.51
C GLY A 337 2.48 13.90 23.78
N ARG A 338 1.70 14.83 24.30
CA ARG A 338 0.54 15.41 23.64
C ARG A 338 0.90 16.79 23.15
N LEU A 339 0.83 16.99 21.84
CA LEU A 339 1.01 18.30 21.24
C LEU A 339 -0.33 19.03 21.20
N GLU A 340 -0.46 20.05 22.05
CA GLU A 340 -1.53 21.04 21.92
C GLU A 340 -1.03 22.20 21.06
N TYR A 341 -1.81 22.61 20.06
CA TYR A 341 -1.42 23.69 19.15
C TYR A 341 -2.61 24.26 18.39
N SER A 342 -2.52 25.52 17.96
CA SER A 342 -3.52 26.20 17.12
C SER A 342 -2.96 26.69 15.77
N ASP A 343 -1.64 26.86 15.66
CA ASP A 343 -0.94 27.30 14.45
C ASP A 343 0.32 26.46 14.17
N LEU A 344 0.71 26.37 12.88
CA LEU A 344 1.85 25.56 12.46
C LEU A 344 3.19 26.11 12.97
N PRO A 345 3.55 27.41 12.82
CA PRO A 345 4.85 27.92 13.24
C PRO A 345 5.19 27.58 14.70
N ARG A 346 4.24 27.76 15.62
CA ARG A 346 4.45 27.41 17.04
C ARG A 346 4.50 25.90 17.26
N ALA A 347 3.72 25.12 16.52
CA ALA A 347 3.79 23.66 16.58
C ALA A 347 5.18 23.15 16.16
N LEU A 348 5.76 23.68 15.08
CA LEU A 348 7.10 23.31 14.60
C LEU A 348 8.17 23.57 15.67
N GLU A 349 8.09 24.71 16.36
CA GLU A 349 9.00 25.06 17.45
C GLU A 349 8.84 24.12 18.65
N ALA A 350 7.60 23.84 19.08
CA ALA A 350 7.32 22.95 20.20
C ALA A 350 7.79 21.51 19.93
N VAL A 351 7.48 20.97 18.75
CA VAL A 351 7.92 19.63 18.33
C VAL A 351 9.45 19.56 18.23
N SER A 352 10.08 20.60 17.67
CA SER A 352 11.55 20.62 17.54
C SER A 352 12.25 20.61 18.89
N ARG A 353 11.75 21.37 19.88
CA ARG A 353 12.31 21.38 21.24
C ARG A 353 12.14 20.00 21.90
N PHE A 354 10.96 19.39 21.77
CA PHE A 354 10.69 18.05 22.29
C PHE A 354 11.63 17.00 21.69
N CYS A 355 11.84 17.01 20.37
CA CYS A 355 12.68 16.02 19.69
C CYS A 355 14.20 16.32 19.74
N THR A 356 14.63 17.17 20.67
CA THR A 356 16.05 17.48 20.94
C THR A 356 16.46 17.22 22.39
N GLY A 357 15.49 16.83 23.23
CA GLY A 357 15.67 16.53 24.65
C GLY A 357 16.60 15.37 24.93
#